data_AF-A0A524D6K3-F1
#
_entry.id   AF-A0A524D6K3-F1
#
_cell.length_a   1.000
_cell.length_b   1.000
_cell.length_c   1.000
_cell.angle_alpha   90.00
_cell.angle_beta   90.00
_cell.angle_gamma   90.00
#
_symmetry.space_group_name_H-M   'P 1'
#
loop_
_entity.id
_entity.type
_entity.pdbx_description
1 polymer ?
#
loop_
_entity_poly.entity_id
_entity_poly.type
_entity_poly.pdbx_seq_one_letter_code
_entity_poly.pdbx_strand_id
1 'polypeptide(L)'
;MNEFLLNLFETGKIDNNTVKELLECSNSSVSIILKRIMEALNESFVVKMAWDTPVHGEIIFIDETWIKIYSKDWYLVVVLNEDRRVLGWELVKRRTAKVITKIVHEAILRLPQPPAIIVTDDFSTYKRVVKKSIGK
;
A
#
# COMPACT_ATOMS: atom_id res chain seq x y z
N MET A 1 -16.15 -6.87 -18.99
CA MET A 1 -15.62 -5.77 -18.14
C MET A 1 -15.02 -4.75 -19.10
N ASN A 2 -15.48 -3.51 -19.06
CA ASN A 2 -15.19 -2.51 -20.10
C ASN A 2 -13.68 -2.21 -20.16
N GLU A 3 -13.05 -2.43 -21.32
CA GLU A 3 -11.60 -2.25 -21.56
C GLU A 3 -11.13 -0.85 -21.16
N PHE A 4 -12.02 0.13 -21.30
CA PHE A 4 -11.81 1.50 -20.85
C PHE A 4 -11.64 1.65 -19.33
N LEU A 5 -12.42 0.92 -18.51
CA LEU A 5 -12.24 0.96 -17.06
C LEU A 5 -10.85 0.40 -16.71
N LEU A 6 -10.42 -0.67 -17.36
CA LEU A 6 -9.08 -1.21 -17.16
C LEU A 6 -8.01 -0.15 -17.49
N ASN A 7 -8.14 0.57 -18.62
CA ASN A 7 -7.22 1.64 -19.01
C ASN A 7 -7.24 2.83 -18.03
N LEU A 8 -8.39 3.19 -17.47
CA LEU A 8 -8.52 4.22 -16.42
C LEU A 8 -7.74 3.85 -15.14
N PHE A 9 -7.71 2.57 -14.79
CA PHE A 9 -7.01 2.09 -13.60
C PHE A 9 -5.56 1.65 -13.88
N GLU A 10 -5.18 1.48 -15.15
CA GLU A 10 -3.89 0.91 -15.56
C GLU A 10 -2.68 1.73 -15.10
N THR A 11 -2.84 3.06 -15.03
CA THR A 11 -1.78 3.96 -14.54
C THR A 11 -1.94 4.33 -13.07
N GLY A 12 -2.98 3.82 -12.40
CA GLY A 12 -3.32 4.14 -11.01
C GLY A 12 -3.77 5.60 -10.78
N LYS A 13 -3.89 6.41 -11.83
CA LYS A 13 -4.34 7.80 -11.78
C LYS A 13 -5.72 7.92 -12.42
N ILE A 14 -6.72 8.18 -11.59
CA ILE A 14 -8.09 8.39 -12.05
C ILE A 14 -8.36 9.89 -12.03
N ASP A 15 -8.64 10.45 -13.19
CA ASP A 15 -9.17 11.81 -13.29
C ASP A 15 -10.70 11.78 -13.16
N ASN A 16 -11.22 12.35 -12.06
CA ASN A 16 -12.64 12.45 -11.81
C ASN A 16 -13.39 13.22 -12.91
N ASN A 17 -12.76 14.22 -13.54
CA ASN A 17 -13.41 14.99 -14.61
C ASN A 17 -13.63 14.13 -15.85
N THR A 18 -12.62 13.36 -16.25
CA THR A 18 -12.73 12.41 -17.36
C THR A 18 -13.83 11.37 -17.10
N VAL A 19 -13.91 10.80 -15.89
CA VAL A 19 -14.96 9.82 -15.55
C VAL A 19 -16.36 10.45 -15.54
N LYS A 20 -16.46 11.68 -15.03
CA LYS A 20 -17.71 12.45 -14.98
C LYS A 20 -18.26 12.71 -16.38
N GLU A 21 -17.42 13.21 -17.28
CA GLU A 21 -17.78 13.53 -18.66
C GLU A 21 -18.25 12.28 -19.41
N LEU A 22 -17.55 11.16 -19.25
CA LEU A 22 -17.89 9.93 -19.94
C LEU A 22 -19.19 9.29 -19.45
N LEU A 23 -19.39 9.25 -18.14
CA LEU A 23 -20.58 8.65 -17.54
C LEU A 23 -21.77 9.61 -17.51
N GLU A 24 -21.60 10.82 -18.05
CA GLU A 24 -22.60 11.91 -18.07
C GLU A 24 -23.26 12.11 -16.70
N CYS A 25 -22.45 12.06 -15.63
CA CYS A 25 -22.95 12.06 -14.27
C CYS A 25 -22.34 13.17 -13.41
N SER A 26 -22.77 13.26 -12.16
CA SER A 26 -22.25 14.24 -11.21
C SER A 26 -20.96 13.76 -10.53
N ASN A 27 -20.15 14.68 -10.00
CA ASN A 27 -18.94 14.31 -9.21
C ASN A 27 -19.26 13.44 -7.99
N SER A 28 -20.44 13.64 -7.37
CA SER A 28 -20.88 12.78 -6.27
C SER A 28 -21.21 11.37 -6.75
N SER A 29 -21.83 11.23 -7.93
CA SER A 29 -22.07 9.94 -8.57
C SER A 29 -20.76 9.20 -8.86
N VAL A 30 -19.76 9.88 -9.45
CA VAL A 30 -18.41 9.32 -9.68
C VAL A 30 -17.80 8.84 -8.38
N SER A 31 -17.85 9.66 -7.32
CA SER A 31 -17.28 9.30 -6.00
C SER A 31 -17.94 8.06 -5.40
N ILE A 32 -19.27 7.92 -5.53
CA ILE A 32 -20.02 6.75 -5.08
C ILE A 32 -19.62 5.50 -5.88
N ILE A 33 -19.46 5.63 -7.19
CA ILE A 33 -19.04 4.52 -8.07
C ILE A 33 -17.63 4.06 -7.68
N LEU A 34 -16.67 4.98 -7.57
CA LEU A 34 -15.29 4.66 -7.19
C LEU A 34 -15.24 4.00 -5.81
N LYS A 35 -16.00 4.50 -4.84
CA LYS A 35 -16.12 3.87 -3.52
C LYS A 35 -16.60 2.43 -3.62
N ARG A 36 -17.67 2.16 -4.38
CA ARG A 36 -18.21 0.80 -4.57
C ARG A 36 -17.22 -0.14 -5.26
N ILE A 37 -16.47 0.36 -6.24
CA ILE A 37 -15.42 -0.41 -6.92
C ILE A 37 -14.33 -0.79 -5.91
N MET A 38 -13.85 0.16 -5.10
CA MET A 38 -12.84 -0.10 -4.08
C MET A 38 -13.31 -1.09 -3.02
N GLU A 39 -14.57 -0.99 -2.57
CA GLU A 39 -15.18 -1.94 -1.64
C GLU A 39 -15.24 -3.35 -2.26
N ALA A 40 -15.73 -3.48 -3.49
CA ALA A 40 -15.81 -4.76 -4.20
C ALA A 40 -14.41 -5.38 -4.44
N LEU A 41 -13.40 -4.57 -4.74
CA LEU A 41 -12.02 -5.04 -4.91
C LEU A 41 -11.44 -5.56 -3.60
N ASN A 42 -11.61 -4.82 -2.49
CA ASN A 42 -11.12 -5.22 -1.18
C ASN A 42 -11.77 -6.51 -0.66
N GLU A 43 -13.03 -6.75 -1.03
CA GLU A 43 -13.75 -7.97 -0.66
C GLU A 43 -13.45 -9.15 -1.61
N SER A 44 -12.91 -8.87 -2.79
CA SER A 44 -12.67 -9.87 -3.83
C SER A 44 -11.71 -10.95 -3.37
N PHE A 45 -12.03 -12.19 -3.75
CA PHE A 45 -11.16 -13.34 -3.49
C PHE A 45 -9.76 -13.13 -4.09
N VAL A 46 -9.66 -12.55 -5.29
CA VAL A 46 -8.38 -12.31 -5.98
C VAL A 46 -7.44 -11.43 -5.16
N VAL A 47 -7.94 -10.33 -4.59
CA VAL A 47 -7.13 -9.45 -3.76
C VAL A 47 -6.71 -10.15 -2.48
N LYS A 48 -7.62 -10.85 -1.79
CA LYS A 48 -7.28 -11.64 -0.60
C LYS A 48 -6.19 -12.67 -0.91
N MET A 49 -6.37 -13.44 -1.97
CA MET A 49 -5.40 -14.43 -2.42
C MET A 49 -4.06 -13.80 -2.77
N ALA A 50 -4.04 -12.63 -3.40
CA ALA A 50 -2.81 -11.91 -3.73
C ALA A 50 -2.05 -11.44 -2.48
N TRP A 51 -2.77 -11.05 -1.41
CA TRP A 51 -2.16 -10.71 -0.13
C TRP A 51 -1.70 -11.94 0.65
N ASP A 52 -2.44 -13.04 0.59
CA ASP A 52 -2.11 -14.30 1.28
C ASP A 52 -1.00 -15.11 0.59
N THR A 53 -0.79 -14.90 -0.71
CA THR A 53 0.27 -15.58 -1.47
C THR A 53 1.64 -15.09 -1.01
N PRO A 54 2.54 -15.99 -0.57
CA PRO A 54 3.90 -15.61 -0.20
C PRO A 54 4.63 -14.97 -1.37
N VAL A 55 5.42 -13.94 -1.07
CA VAL A 55 6.26 -13.24 -2.04
C VAL A 55 7.72 -13.57 -1.72
N HIS A 56 8.51 -13.92 -2.72
CA HIS A 56 9.94 -14.14 -2.51
C HIS A 56 10.66 -12.80 -2.29
N GLY A 57 11.70 -12.80 -1.46
CA GLY A 57 12.53 -11.62 -1.27
C GLY A 57 13.56 -11.81 -0.16
N GLU A 58 14.80 -11.42 -0.44
CA GLU A 58 15.90 -11.40 0.53
C GLU A 58 16.14 -9.99 1.10
N ILE A 59 15.68 -8.96 0.39
CA ILE A 59 15.88 -7.56 0.75
C ILE A 59 14.52 -6.88 0.84
N ILE A 60 14.26 -6.18 1.94
CA ILE A 60 13.10 -5.29 2.02
C ILE A 60 13.52 -3.82 2.09
N PHE A 61 12.77 -2.99 1.39
CA PHE A 61 12.88 -1.54 1.37
C PHE A 61 11.67 -0.95 2.08
N ILE A 62 11.91 0.02 2.95
CA ILE A 62 10.87 0.71 3.68
C ILE A 62 10.98 2.19 3.34
N ASP A 63 9.92 2.72 2.74
CA ASP A 63 9.83 4.11 2.31
C ASP A 63 8.57 4.78 2.86
N GLU A 64 8.64 6.09 3.04
CA GLU A 64 7.59 6.93 3.57
C GLU A 64 7.36 8.13 2.65
N THR A 65 6.13 8.30 2.16
CA THR A 65 5.73 9.49 1.40
C THR A 65 4.64 10.27 2.11
N TRP A 66 4.66 11.60 1.97
CA TRP A 66 3.75 12.51 2.67
C TRP A 66 2.64 12.94 1.73
N ILE A 67 1.39 12.78 2.18
CA ILE A 67 0.19 13.06 1.41
C ILE A 67 -0.68 14.02 2.20
N LYS A 68 -1.08 15.13 1.59
CA LYS A 68 -2.04 16.07 2.19
C LYS A 68 -3.46 15.71 1.79
N ILE A 69 -4.30 15.36 2.77
CA ILE A 69 -5.72 15.00 2.57
C ILE A 69 -6.58 15.91 3.45
N TYR A 70 -7.47 16.70 2.84
CA TYR A 70 -8.31 17.69 3.54
C TYR A 70 -7.52 18.59 4.50
N SER A 71 -6.40 19.15 4.02
CA SER A 71 -5.48 20.01 4.79
C SER A 71 -4.79 19.35 5.98
N LYS A 72 -4.90 18.03 6.13
CA LYS A 72 -4.18 17.25 7.15
C LYS A 72 -3.08 16.44 6.47
N ASP A 73 -1.94 16.36 7.12
CA ASP A 73 -0.83 15.55 6.65
C ASP A 73 -1.03 14.08 7.05
N TRP A 74 -0.80 13.20 6.09
CA TRP A 74 -0.79 11.76 6.23
C TRP A 74 0.53 11.22 5.70
N TYR A 75 0.95 10.10 6.26
CA TYR A 75 2.15 9.39 5.90
C TYR A 75 1.73 8.04 5.33
N LEU A 76 2.09 7.79 4.09
CA LEU A 76 1.97 6.48 3.48
C LEU A 76 3.31 5.77 3.69
N VAL A 77 3.30 4.74 4.54
CA VAL A 77 4.45 3.86 4.75
C VAL A 77 4.27 2.66 3.84
N VAL A 78 5.30 2.31 3.06
CA VAL A 78 5.27 1.17 2.13
C VAL A 78 6.49 0.29 2.35
N VAL A 79 6.28 -1.02 2.33
CA VAL A 79 7.34 -2.02 2.37
C VAL A 79 7.34 -2.77 1.04
N LEU A 80 8.49 -2.78 0.38
CA LEU A 80 8.70 -3.41 -0.93
C LEU A 80 9.81 -4.46 -0.82
N ASN A 81 9.78 -5.49 -1.68
CA ASN A 81 10.94 -6.35 -1.91
C ASN A 81 11.86 -5.78 -3.02
N GLU A 82 12.96 -6.47 -3.32
CA GLU A 82 13.89 -6.15 -4.40
C GLU A 82 13.26 -6.14 -5.81
N ASP A 83 12.19 -6.91 -6.02
CA ASP A 83 11.41 -6.93 -7.27
C ASP A 83 10.32 -5.85 -7.33
N ARG A 84 10.34 -4.89 -6.39
CA ARG A 84 9.34 -3.80 -6.26
C ARG A 84 7.91 -4.30 -6.01
N ARG A 85 7.75 -5.52 -5.50
CA ARG A 85 6.46 -6.05 -5.04
C ARG A 85 6.12 -5.46 -3.68
N VAL A 86 4.88 -5.00 -3.54
CA VAL A 86 4.37 -4.47 -2.27
C VAL A 86 4.13 -5.61 -1.29
N LEU A 87 4.86 -5.59 -0.18
CA LEU A 87 4.74 -6.54 0.92
C LEU A 87 3.75 -6.03 1.97
N GLY A 88 3.70 -4.72 2.21
CA GLY A 88 2.75 -4.11 3.14
C GLY A 88 2.71 -2.60 2.97
N TRP A 89 1.62 -1.99 3.41
CA TRP A 89 1.50 -0.53 3.45
C TRP A 89 0.47 -0.10 4.48
N GLU A 90 0.61 1.13 4.99
CA GLU A 90 -0.42 1.74 5.82
C GLU A 90 -0.40 3.26 5.64
N LEU A 91 -1.59 3.86 5.56
CA LEU A 91 -1.77 5.31 5.55
C LEU A 91 -2.11 5.79 6.95
N VAL A 92 -1.20 6.53 7.58
CA VAL A 92 -1.33 6.94 8.98
C VAL A 92 -1.17 8.44 9.16
N LYS A 93 -1.85 9.00 10.17
CA LYS A 93 -1.71 10.43 10.53
C LYS A 93 -0.41 10.74 11.27
N ARG A 94 0.22 9.73 11.88
CA ARG A 94 1.42 9.88 12.70
C ARG A 94 2.35 8.70 12.46
N ARG A 95 3.58 8.98 12.04
CA ARG A 95 4.67 8.00 12.01
C ARG A 95 5.12 7.71 13.44
N THR A 96 4.74 6.57 13.97
CA THR A 96 5.24 6.09 15.27
C THR A 96 6.00 4.80 15.06
N ALA A 97 7.01 4.56 15.89
CA ALA A 97 7.78 3.31 15.84
C ALA A 97 6.85 2.08 15.92
N LYS A 98 5.75 2.15 16.67
CA LYS A 98 4.77 1.07 16.81
C LYS A 98 4.08 0.74 15.48
N VAL A 99 3.60 1.77 14.76
CA VAL A 99 2.95 1.61 13.46
C VAL A 99 3.92 1.00 12.46
N ILE A 100 5.11 1.60 12.36
CA ILE A 100 6.16 1.12 11.46
C ILE A 100 6.54 -0.33 11.77
N THR A 101 6.74 -0.69 13.05
CA THR A 101 7.03 -2.07 13.47
C THR A 101 5.96 -3.04 13.02
N LYS A 102 4.69 -2.65 13.17
CA LYS A 102 3.55 -3.50 12.80
C LYS A 102 3.56 -3.79 11.30
N ILE A 103 3.70 -2.76 10.46
CA ILE A 103 3.71 -2.91 9.00
C ILE A 103 4.90 -3.76 8.55
N VAL A 104 6.08 -3.51 9.11
CA VAL A 104 7.29 -4.29 8.79
C VAL A 104 7.12 -5.74 9.21
N HIS A 105 6.54 -6.00 10.38
CA HIS A 105 6.26 -7.37 10.84
C HIS A 105 5.27 -8.08 9.91
N GLU A 106 4.16 -7.43 9.56
CA GLU A 106 3.17 -7.96 8.62
C GLU A 106 3.78 -8.23 7.23
N ALA A 107 4.65 -7.34 6.75
CA ALA A 107 5.38 -7.52 5.50
C ALA A 107 6.35 -8.71 5.54
N ILE A 108 7.09 -8.90 6.64
CA ILE A 108 8.01 -10.03 6.82
C ILE A 108 7.25 -11.36 6.86
N LEU A 109 6.05 -11.40 7.44
CA LEU A 109 5.23 -12.62 7.48
C LEU A 109 4.79 -13.11 6.09
N ARG A 110 4.85 -12.24 5.07
CA ARG A 110 4.57 -12.63 3.68
C ARG A 110 5.78 -13.22 2.96
N LEU A 111 6.97 -13.14 3.54
CA LEU A 111 8.16 -13.75 2.99
C LEU A 111 8.25 -15.21 3.49
N PRO A 112 8.69 -16.16 2.64
CA PRO A 112 8.89 -17.54 3.06
C PRO A 112 10.01 -17.69 4.10
N GLN A 113 10.92 -16.71 4.16
CA GLN A 113 12.02 -16.63 5.12
C GLN A 113 12.22 -15.18 5.56
N PRO A 114 12.79 -14.93 6.76
CA PRO A 114 13.13 -13.57 7.18
C PRO A 114 14.10 -12.89 6.20
N PRO A 115 13.96 -11.57 5.95
CA PRO A 115 14.84 -10.87 5.02
C PRO A 115 16.26 -10.79 5.58
N ALA A 116 17.25 -10.93 4.70
CA ALA A 116 18.66 -10.77 5.05
C ALA A 116 19.03 -9.29 5.25
N ILE A 117 18.41 -8.39 4.47
CA ILE A 117 18.72 -6.96 4.46
C ILE A 117 17.43 -6.14 4.59
N ILE A 118 17.48 -5.09 5.42
CA ILE A 118 16.42 -4.10 5.56
C ILE A 118 17.01 -2.72 5.24
N VAL A 119 16.46 -2.04 4.25
CA VAL A 119 16.89 -0.72 3.77
C VAL A 119 15.84 0.32 4.14
N THR A 120 16.27 1.44 4.74
CA THR A 120 15.40 2.54 5.16
C THR A 120 16.19 3.85 5.24
N ASP A 121 15.53 4.98 4.98
CA ASP A 121 16.17 6.31 4.91
C ASP A 121 16.52 6.91 6.28
N ASP A 122 15.90 6.47 7.38
CA ASP A 122 16.22 6.98 8.74
C ASP A 122 16.20 5.87 9.80
N PHE A 123 17.36 5.24 9.99
CA PHE A 123 17.61 4.09 10.87
C PHE A 123 17.24 4.31 12.36
N SER A 124 17.13 5.55 12.84
CA SER A 124 16.98 5.87 14.27
C SER A 124 15.69 5.28 14.88
N THR A 125 14.60 5.30 14.12
CA THR A 125 13.31 4.71 14.51
C THR A 125 13.27 3.19 14.31
N TYR A 126 14.03 2.69 13.33
CA TYR A 126 14.01 1.29 12.86
C TYR A 126 14.95 0.36 13.63
N LYS A 127 16.00 0.88 14.29
CA LYS A 127 16.97 0.06 15.04
C LYS A 127 16.32 -0.85 16.09
N ARG A 128 15.23 -0.39 16.72
CA ARG A 128 14.45 -1.18 17.71
C ARG A 128 13.53 -2.20 17.04
N VAL A 129 13.09 -1.94 15.81
CA VAL A 129 12.22 -2.79 15.00
C VAL A 129 13.00 -3.99 14.49
N VAL A 130 14.13 -3.73 13.83
CA VAL A 130 15.04 -4.75 13.29
C VAL A 130 15.50 -5.71 14.39
N LYS A 131 15.89 -5.19 15.56
CA LYS A 131 16.34 -6.02 16.69
C LYS A 131 15.25 -6.95 17.24
N LYS A 132 13.96 -6.56 17.17
CA LYS A 132 12.84 -7.40 17.62
C LYS A 132 12.38 -8.41 16.57
N SER A 133 12.48 -8.09 15.29
CA SER A 133 11.99 -8.95 14.21
C SER A 133 12.97 -10.04 13.78
N ILE A 134 14.28 -9.85 14.02
CA ILE A 134 15.34 -10.76 13.52
C ILE A 134 15.80 -11.78 14.58
N GLY A 135 15.35 -11.69 15.84
CA GLY A 135 15.61 -12.71 16.85
C GLY A 135 17.08 -13.11 16.99
N LYS A 136 17.90 -12.23 17.58
CA LYS A 136 19.14 -12.63 18.26
C LYS A 136 19.10 -12.17 19.71
#